data_AF-A0A413VEI0-F1
#
_entry.id   AF-A0A413VEI0-F1
#
_cell.length_a   1.000
_cell.length_b   1.000
_cell.length_c   1.000
_cell.angle_alpha   90.00
_cell.angle_beta   90.00
_cell.angle_gamma   90.00
#
_symmetry.space_group_name_H-M   'P 1'
#
loop_
_entity.id
_entity.type
_entity.pdbx_description
1 polymer ?
#
loop_
_entity_poly.entity_id
_entity_poly.type
_entity_poly.pdbx_seq_one_letter_code
_entity_poly.pdbx_strand_id
1 'polypeptide(L)'
;MKINFQNMCSLRKISCGLIFSMAISLVACDSDNDEEGGDNGDDGLVEDTSIPGNSIVTVKQNRNIILHNPLSGWVLYAGIGDGLSSTFWQDYDNFPSSEGTVKVSDYANTLYLRGAWADFNPEEGKYAWNSDCDTPSAKRLKMLIEGAKQRNMKLAFTFVVDSRDKHYNFTPNFVKEAGAKGYETQTGSVKVWSPYPDDPIFQKYYEKFIRALAKDFNDPDKVQFVSGSGFGKWGEYHSVWYYQVRELGKPELPTREAVFDWVTDLYSQVFDKVPVFVNYHRWIGTSKEWDGNNYDKDTERLIGKAVAKGYSLRHDAFGMKTYYSTWERNFIAKWKYLVPVVMEGGWVKNSHGNSIQGDGYANYAEVRQGEFDEAKTACVNMMDLRYNSDFHNGEAYSWFNEAFQLVKQFCTEGSYRLFPDRISLPTTISNGKQIEIAHRWNNFGWGYCPTNIPQWKNKYKVAFALLDTKNDKPKYVFVDGEPEACDWVKGTAKSYMFTTRVEGVGAGKYMWAVGIVDTTKQNEIGIHLAVKNNVTSAGWLKLFEVTAR
;
A
#
# COMPACT_ATOMS: atom_id res chain seq x y z
N MET A 1 0.79 -53.96 22.93
CA MET A 1 -0.04 -53.94 24.15
C MET A 1 -1.49 -53.78 23.67
N LYS A 2 -2.29 -54.85 23.79
CA LYS A 2 -3.72 -54.90 23.39
C LYS A 2 -4.58 -54.13 24.40
N ILE A 3 -5.77 -53.67 23.98
CA ILE A 3 -7.08 -53.53 24.69
C ILE A 3 -7.91 -52.61 23.78
N ASN A 4 -8.85 -53.08 22.95
CA ASN A 4 -10.20 -53.67 23.16
C ASN A 4 -11.29 -52.67 22.72
N PHE A 5 -11.99 -53.05 21.64
CA PHE A 5 -13.32 -52.56 21.25
C PHE A 5 -14.37 -53.45 21.91
N GLN A 6 -15.45 -52.89 22.46
CA GLN A 6 -16.81 -53.43 22.34
C GLN A 6 -17.89 -52.50 22.93
N ASN A 7 -18.89 -52.21 22.08
CA ASN A 7 -20.34 -52.19 22.28
C ASN A 7 -20.97 -51.44 23.48
N MET A 8 -21.96 -50.58 23.20
CA MET A 8 -23.37 -50.92 23.44
C MET A 8 -24.40 -49.85 23.00
N CYS A 9 -25.45 -50.39 22.37
CA CYS A 9 -26.79 -49.92 22.05
C CYS A 9 -27.53 -48.89 22.94
N SER A 10 -28.25 -48.01 22.24
CA SER A 10 -29.66 -47.57 22.39
C SER A 10 -30.11 -46.84 23.68
N LEU A 11 -30.84 -45.72 23.50
CA LEU A 11 -32.20 -45.53 24.03
C LEU A 11 -32.82 -44.17 23.64
N ARG A 12 -34.09 -44.26 23.22
CA ARG A 12 -35.25 -43.38 23.46
C ARG A 12 -35.48 -42.07 22.68
N LYS A 13 -36.49 -42.19 21.82
CA LYS A 13 -37.56 -41.24 21.45
C LYS A 13 -37.94 -40.25 22.57
N ILE A 14 -38.06 -38.97 22.21
CA ILE A 14 -39.11 -38.06 22.69
C ILE A 14 -39.65 -37.29 21.48
N SER A 15 -40.96 -37.44 21.27
CA SER A 15 -41.80 -36.69 20.34
C SER A 15 -42.26 -35.39 21.00
N CYS A 16 -42.22 -34.27 20.28
CA CYS A 16 -43.14 -33.15 20.50
C CYS A 16 -43.36 -32.45 19.16
N GLY A 17 -44.59 -32.53 18.66
CA GLY A 17 -45.04 -31.78 17.50
C GLY A 17 -45.30 -30.33 17.85
N LEU A 18 -45.01 -29.45 16.90
CA LEU A 18 -45.54 -28.08 16.87
C LEU A 18 -45.86 -27.74 15.41
N ILE A 19 -47.13 -27.41 15.22
CA ILE A 19 -47.79 -27.07 13.96
C ILE A 19 -47.32 -25.68 13.56
N PHE A 20 -46.80 -25.52 12.35
CA PHE A 20 -46.55 -24.21 11.74
C PHE A 20 -47.48 -24.04 10.53
N SER A 21 -48.40 -23.09 10.63
CA SER A 21 -49.23 -22.59 9.55
C SER A 21 -48.38 -21.72 8.62
N MET A 22 -48.20 -22.16 7.37
CA MET A 22 -47.47 -21.40 6.35
C MET A 22 -48.48 -20.61 5.49
N ALA A 23 -48.46 -19.29 5.61
CA ALA A 23 -49.11 -18.39 4.67
C ALA A 23 -48.17 -18.14 3.50
N ILE A 24 -48.64 -18.46 2.30
CA ILE A 24 -47.91 -18.28 1.03
C ILE A 24 -48.06 -16.82 0.60
N SER A 25 -46.97 -16.08 0.58
CA SER A 25 -46.83 -14.83 -0.18
C SER A 25 -45.71 -15.01 -1.19
N LEU A 26 -46.11 -15.11 -2.46
CA LEU A 26 -45.25 -15.27 -3.63
C LEU A 26 -44.32 -14.06 -3.79
N VAL A 27 -43.01 -14.30 -3.75
CA VAL A 27 -41.98 -13.41 -4.28
C VAL A 27 -41.37 -14.13 -5.49
N ALA A 28 -41.32 -13.43 -6.62
CA ALA A 28 -40.69 -13.93 -7.83
C ALA A 28 -39.17 -14.02 -7.62
N CYS A 29 -38.65 -15.24 -7.65
CA CYS A 29 -37.22 -15.51 -7.75
C CYS A 29 -36.80 -15.39 -9.22
N ASP A 30 -35.91 -14.45 -9.52
CA ASP A 30 -34.92 -14.66 -10.57
C ASP A 30 -33.73 -15.36 -9.92
N SER A 31 -33.39 -16.54 -10.44
CA SER A 31 -32.38 -17.44 -9.88
C SER A 31 -30.99 -17.06 -10.40
N ASP A 32 -30.16 -16.48 -9.53
CA ASP A 32 -28.70 -16.50 -9.70
C ASP A 32 -28.10 -17.40 -8.61
N ASN A 33 -27.58 -18.54 -9.05
CA ASN A 33 -26.81 -19.47 -8.24
C ASN A 33 -25.39 -18.92 -8.05
N ASP A 34 -25.12 -18.32 -6.89
CA ASP A 34 -23.77 -18.19 -6.32
C ASP A 34 -23.83 -18.69 -4.87
N GLU A 35 -23.70 -20.00 -4.69
CA GLU A 35 -23.37 -20.58 -3.38
C GLU A 35 -21.89 -20.34 -3.09
N GLU A 36 -21.57 -19.26 -2.37
CA GLU A 36 -20.34 -19.18 -1.60
C GLU A 36 -20.70 -19.06 -0.12
N GLY A 37 -20.56 -20.18 0.58
CA GLY A 37 -20.59 -20.25 2.04
C GLY A 37 -19.39 -19.55 2.64
N GLY A 38 -19.54 -18.24 2.88
CA GLY A 38 -18.74 -17.50 3.85
C GLY A 38 -19.50 -17.42 5.16
N ASP A 39 -19.00 -18.09 6.19
CA ASP A 39 -19.46 -17.96 7.57
C ASP A 39 -19.37 -16.48 7.98
N ASN A 40 -20.52 -15.81 8.13
CA ASN A 40 -20.59 -14.47 8.70
C ASN A 40 -20.19 -14.62 10.17
N GLY A 41 -18.92 -14.40 10.45
CA GLY A 41 -18.41 -14.37 11.82
C GLY A 41 -19.16 -13.32 12.63
N ASP A 42 -19.86 -13.81 13.67
CA ASP A 42 -20.43 -13.09 14.81
C ASP A 42 -20.86 -11.65 14.48
N ASP A 43 -22.09 -11.52 13.96
CA ASP A 43 -22.81 -10.26 13.79
C ASP A 43 -23.09 -9.65 15.17
N GLY A 44 -22.05 -9.11 15.81
CA GLY A 44 -22.15 -8.35 17.05
C GLY A 44 -23.28 -7.33 16.91
N LEU A 45 -24.20 -7.34 17.89
CA LEU A 45 -25.44 -6.55 17.97
C LEU A 45 -25.41 -5.30 17.08
N VAL A 46 -26.04 -5.41 15.91
CA VAL A 46 -26.19 -4.30 14.96
C VAL A 46 -26.95 -3.18 15.66
N GLU A 47 -26.25 -2.11 16.01
CA GLU A 47 -26.87 -0.90 16.53
C GLU A 47 -27.86 -0.39 15.46
N ASP A 48 -29.15 -0.32 15.81
CA ASP A 48 -30.17 0.11 14.86
C ASP A 48 -30.06 1.63 14.63
N THR A 49 -29.28 1.98 13.62
CA THR A 49 -29.14 3.34 13.08
C THR A 49 -30.35 3.82 12.25
N SER A 50 -31.56 3.29 12.46
CA SER A 50 -32.74 3.72 11.70
C SER A 50 -33.28 5.06 12.21
N ILE A 51 -33.51 6.00 11.29
CA ILE A 51 -34.15 7.28 11.61
C ILE A 51 -35.63 7.21 11.19
N PRO A 52 -36.59 7.49 12.09
CA PRO A 52 -38.01 7.52 11.74
C PRO A 52 -38.30 8.46 10.55
N GLY A 53 -38.97 7.95 9.51
CA GLY A 53 -39.31 8.70 8.31
C GLY A 53 -38.24 8.69 7.20
N ASN A 54 -37.04 8.17 7.48
CA ASN A 54 -36.03 7.93 6.47
C ASN A 54 -36.23 6.59 5.76
N SER A 55 -35.70 6.47 4.54
CA SER A 55 -35.56 5.19 3.86
C SER A 55 -34.22 4.54 4.21
N ILE A 56 -34.23 3.22 4.36
CA ILE A 56 -33.04 2.42 4.61
C ILE A 56 -32.54 1.83 3.29
N VAL A 57 -31.26 2.00 3.01
CA VAL A 57 -30.54 1.38 1.90
C VAL A 57 -29.52 0.42 2.47
N THR A 58 -29.60 -0.84 2.06
CA THR A 58 -28.58 -1.86 2.36
C THR A 58 -27.75 -2.09 1.12
N VAL A 59 -26.43 -2.07 1.28
CA VAL A 59 -25.48 -2.19 0.17
C VAL A 59 -24.62 -3.42 0.40
N LYS A 60 -24.45 -4.23 -0.65
CA LYS A 60 -23.58 -5.40 -0.62
C LYS A 60 -22.20 -5.04 -1.18
N GLN A 61 -21.18 -5.50 -0.47
CA GLN A 61 -19.80 -5.47 -0.94
C GLN A 61 -19.61 -6.23 -2.26
N ASN A 62 -18.55 -5.90 -2.99
CA ASN A 62 -18.08 -6.65 -4.15
C ASN A 62 -16.65 -7.13 -3.95
N ARG A 63 -16.49 -8.45 -3.98
CA ARG A 63 -15.22 -9.16 -3.78
C ARG A 63 -14.51 -9.52 -5.09
N ASN A 64 -15.00 -9.01 -6.22
CA ASN A 64 -14.52 -9.40 -7.56
C ASN A 64 -14.05 -8.20 -8.39
N ILE A 65 -13.84 -7.04 -7.77
CA ILE A 65 -13.35 -5.84 -8.46
C ILE A 65 -11.98 -5.43 -7.95
N ILE A 66 -11.13 -5.02 -8.89
CA ILE A 66 -9.83 -4.42 -8.59
C ILE A 66 -10.04 -2.91 -8.44
N LEU A 67 -9.62 -2.37 -7.30
CA LEU A 67 -9.65 -0.94 -7.03
C LEU A 67 -8.23 -0.39 -6.93
N HIS A 68 -7.96 0.67 -7.68
CA HIS A 68 -6.67 1.37 -7.68
C HIS A 68 -6.69 2.58 -6.75
N ASN A 69 -7.13 2.39 -5.52
CA ASN A 69 -7.16 3.44 -4.52
C ASN A 69 -5.73 3.83 -4.06
N PRO A 70 -5.52 5.04 -3.52
CA PRO A 70 -4.21 5.48 -3.02
C PRO A 70 -3.62 4.55 -1.94
N LEU A 71 -2.34 4.22 -2.00
CA LEU A 71 -1.68 3.27 -1.07
C LEU A 71 -2.43 1.94 -0.97
N SER A 72 -2.82 1.39 -2.12
CA SER A 72 -3.42 0.07 -2.23
C SER A 72 -2.98 -0.65 -3.50
N GLY A 73 -2.97 -1.97 -3.46
CA GLY A 73 -2.72 -2.83 -4.62
C GLY A 73 -1.25 -3.18 -4.85
N TRP A 74 -0.98 -3.80 -6.01
CA TRP A 74 0.34 -4.28 -6.37
C TRP A 74 1.25 -3.14 -6.87
N VAL A 75 2.54 -3.28 -6.60
CA VAL A 75 3.60 -2.36 -6.99
C VAL A 75 4.51 -3.07 -8.00
N LEU A 76 4.54 -2.60 -9.24
CA LEU A 76 5.51 -3.07 -10.21
C LEU A 76 6.87 -2.45 -9.89
N TYR A 77 7.88 -3.26 -9.63
CA TYR A 77 9.22 -2.78 -9.31
C TYR A 77 10.11 -2.80 -10.56
N ALA A 78 10.88 -1.73 -10.79
CA ALA A 78 11.89 -1.65 -11.84
C ALA A 78 13.14 -0.86 -11.40
N GLY A 79 14.29 -1.22 -11.98
CA GLY A 79 15.53 -0.44 -11.87
C GLY A 79 15.85 0.30 -13.18
N ILE A 80 16.64 1.37 -13.08
CA ILE A 80 17.04 2.19 -14.25
C ILE A 80 18.48 1.93 -14.73
N GLY A 81 19.19 1.02 -14.06
CA GLY A 81 20.55 0.61 -14.41
C GLY A 81 20.61 -0.31 -15.63
N ASP A 82 21.81 -0.82 -15.89
CA ASP A 82 22.04 -1.77 -16.99
C ASP A 82 21.33 -3.10 -16.72
N GLY A 83 20.52 -3.54 -17.68
CA GLY A 83 19.69 -4.75 -17.57
C GLY A 83 18.20 -4.51 -17.81
N LEU A 84 17.72 -3.26 -17.76
CA LEU A 84 16.33 -2.97 -18.13
C LEU A 84 16.11 -3.20 -19.64
N SER A 85 15.13 -4.03 -19.98
CA SER A 85 14.70 -4.29 -21.35
C SER A 85 14.19 -3.01 -22.03
N SER A 86 14.57 -2.79 -23.29
CA SER A 86 13.99 -1.72 -24.12
C SER A 86 12.52 -1.96 -24.47
N THR A 87 12.04 -3.19 -24.35
CA THR A 87 10.64 -3.58 -24.58
C THR A 87 9.85 -3.74 -23.28
N PHE A 88 10.37 -3.29 -22.12
CA PHE A 88 9.77 -3.47 -20.79
C PHE A 88 8.24 -3.34 -20.77
N TRP A 89 7.70 -2.25 -21.33
CA TRP A 89 6.26 -2.01 -21.34
C TRP A 89 5.49 -2.95 -22.27
N GLN A 90 6.05 -3.29 -23.42
CA GLN A 90 5.45 -4.25 -24.34
C GLN A 90 5.41 -5.64 -23.70
N ASP A 91 6.47 -6.03 -23.00
CA ASP A 91 6.58 -7.31 -22.31
C ASP A 91 5.55 -7.40 -21.17
N TYR A 92 5.38 -6.32 -20.39
CA TYR A 92 4.45 -6.27 -19.26
C TYR A 92 2.99 -6.01 -19.66
N ASP A 93 2.74 -5.51 -20.87
CA ASP A 93 1.40 -5.49 -21.47
C ASP A 93 0.98 -6.85 -22.03
N ASN A 94 1.95 -7.72 -22.34
CA ASN A 94 1.74 -9.03 -22.94
C ASN A 94 2.35 -10.13 -22.07
N PHE A 95 2.18 -10.02 -20.75
CA PHE A 95 2.83 -10.87 -19.77
C PHE A 95 2.15 -12.25 -19.75
N PRO A 96 2.83 -13.37 -20.01
CA PRO A 96 2.24 -14.70 -19.85
C PRO A 96 1.94 -15.01 -18.38
N SER A 97 0.76 -15.58 -18.16
CA SER A 97 0.29 -16.08 -16.88
C SER A 97 -0.24 -17.50 -17.02
N SER A 98 -0.56 -18.15 -15.90
CA SER A 98 -1.23 -19.45 -15.88
C SER A 98 -2.63 -19.44 -16.52
N GLU A 99 -3.20 -18.27 -16.79
CA GLU A 99 -4.53 -18.09 -17.40
C GLU A 99 -4.46 -17.37 -18.75
N GLY A 100 -3.29 -17.38 -19.41
CA GLY A 100 -3.05 -16.72 -20.69
C GLY A 100 -2.35 -15.37 -20.54
N THR A 101 -2.37 -14.56 -21.59
CA THR A 101 -1.69 -13.26 -21.58
C THR A 101 -2.46 -12.23 -20.76
N VAL A 102 -1.77 -11.54 -19.86
CA VAL A 102 -2.33 -10.46 -19.04
C VAL A 102 -1.51 -9.18 -19.18
N LYS A 103 -2.15 -8.05 -18.87
CA LYS A 103 -1.48 -6.77 -18.70
C LYS A 103 -1.23 -6.55 -17.22
N VAL A 104 0.04 -6.48 -16.81
CA VAL A 104 0.41 -6.38 -15.37
C VAL A 104 -0.15 -5.12 -14.72
N SER A 105 -0.26 -4.02 -15.46
CA SER A 105 -0.83 -2.77 -14.93
C SER A 105 -2.33 -2.84 -14.61
N ASP A 106 -3.04 -3.89 -15.04
CA ASP A 106 -4.43 -4.12 -14.61
C ASP A 106 -4.48 -4.58 -13.15
N TYR A 107 -3.36 -5.09 -12.60
CA TYR A 107 -3.21 -5.52 -11.21
C TYR A 107 -2.37 -4.54 -10.39
N ALA A 108 -1.35 -3.93 -11.00
CA ALA A 108 -0.43 -2.99 -10.37
C ALA A 108 -0.69 -1.54 -10.82
N ASN A 109 -1.00 -0.67 -9.88
CA ASN A 109 -1.26 0.76 -10.13
C ASN A 109 -0.08 1.67 -9.78
N THR A 110 1.04 1.10 -9.33
CA THR A 110 2.23 1.85 -8.93
C THR A 110 3.47 1.26 -9.57
N LEU A 111 4.33 2.09 -10.16
CA LEU A 111 5.66 1.74 -10.62
C LEU A 111 6.69 2.23 -9.61
N TYR A 112 7.33 1.32 -8.90
CA TYR A 112 8.41 1.59 -7.97
C TYR A 112 9.77 1.54 -8.65
N LEU A 113 10.48 2.66 -8.61
CA LEU A 113 11.77 2.90 -9.24
C LEU A 113 12.86 2.91 -8.15
N ARG A 114 13.67 1.84 -8.10
CA ARG A 114 14.85 1.75 -7.23
C ARG A 114 16.12 1.74 -8.06
N GLY A 115 17.07 2.62 -7.73
CA GLY A 115 18.34 2.67 -8.45
C GLY A 115 19.44 3.45 -7.72
N ALA A 116 20.62 3.49 -8.33
CA ALA A 116 21.77 4.23 -7.82
C ALA A 116 21.50 5.74 -7.84
N TRP A 117 21.86 6.47 -6.77
CA TRP A 117 21.79 7.93 -6.78
C TRP A 117 22.56 8.54 -7.97
N ALA A 118 23.70 7.97 -8.34
CA ALA A 118 24.50 8.35 -9.52
C ALA A 118 23.72 8.31 -10.83
N ASP A 119 22.76 7.39 -10.99
CA ASP A 119 21.93 7.31 -12.20
C ASP A 119 20.86 8.40 -12.24
N PHE A 120 20.33 8.79 -11.09
CA PHE A 120 19.32 9.85 -10.98
C PHE A 120 19.90 11.26 -11.01
N ASN A 121 21.17 11.40 -10.61
CA ASN A 121 21.88 12.67 -10.58
C ASN A 121 23.33 12.49 -11.05
N PRO A 122 23.57 12.32 -12.36
CA PRO A 122 24.88 11.97 -12.90
C PRO A 122 25.92 13.10 -12.80
N GLU A 123 25.49 14.35 -12.86
CA GLU A 123 26.34 15.54 -12.70
C GLU A 123 25.70 16.52 -11.72
N GLU A 124 26.47 17.38 -11.07
CA GLU A 124 25.93 18.35 -10.12
C GLU A 124 24.86 19.23 -10.79
N GLY A 125 23.62 19.19 -10.28
CA GLY A 125 22.50 19.97 -10.80
C GLY A 125 21.87 19.44 -12.10
N LYS A 126 22.37 18.33 -12.68
CA LYS A 126 21.71 17.64 -13.79
C LYS A 126 20.99 16.40 -13.28
N TYR A 127 19.66 16.39 -13.39
CA TYR A 127 18.82 15.30 -12.91
C TYR A 127 18.29 14.47 -14.08
N ALA A 128 18.21 13.15 -13.90
CA ALA A 128 17.88 12.19 -14.95
C ALA A 128 16.47 12.36 -15.54
N TRP A 129 15.55 12.98 -14.77
CA TRP A 129 14.20 13.29 -15.24
C TRP A 129 14.13 14.59 -16.05
N ASN A 130 15.17 15.43 -16.03
CA ASN A 130 15.21 16.65 -16.82
C ASN A 130 15.37 16.33 -18.31
N SER A 131 14.74 17.12 -19.18
CA SER A 131 14.76 16.93 -20.63
C SER A 131 16.17 16.96 -21.23
N ASP A 132 17.08 17.74 -20.66
CA ASP A 132 18.47 17.93 -21.10
C ASP A 132 19.46 16.84 -20.62
N CYS A 133 19.03 15.93 -19.74
CA CYS A 133 19.84 14.79 -19.32
C CYS A 133 19.61 13.57 -20.23
N ASP A 134 20.63 13.15 -20.97
CA ASP A 134 20.49 12.11 -22.02
C ASP A 134 21.35 10.86 -21.80
N THR A 135 21.73 10.59 -20.55
CA THR A 135 22.43 9.34 -20.19
C THR A 135 21.54 8.13 -20.48
N PRO A 136 22.11 6.92 -20.68
CA PRO A 136 21.31 5.70 -20.87
C PRO A 136 20.30 5.45 -19.74
N SER A 137 20.68 5.69 -18.49
CA SER A 137 19.79 5.58 -17.33
C SER A 137 18.70 6.65 -17.31
N ALA A 138 19.00 7.89 -17.74
CA ALA A 138 17.99 8.94 -17.91
C ALA A 138 16.95 8.60 -19.00
N LYS A 139 17.39 8.03 -20.13
CA LYS A 139 16.47 7.54 -21.18
C LYS A 139 15.54 6.45 -20.67
N ARG A 140 16.08 5.48 -19.93
CA ARG A 140 15.30 4.41 -19.28
C ARG A 140 14.30 4.98 -18.27
N LEU A 141 14.74 5.89 -17.41
CA LEU A 141 13.87 6.56 -16.43
C LEU A 141 12.70 7.27 -17.11
N LYS A 142 12.96 8.06 -18.15
CA LYS A 142 11.91 8.78 -18.90
C LYS A 142 10.94 7.82 -19.59
N MET A 143 11.45 6.74 -20.20
CA MET A 143 10.63 5.68 -20.83
C MET A 143 9.72 4.98 -19.80
N LEU A 144 10.24 4.72 -18.60
CA LEU A 144 9.45 4.17 -17.49
C LEU A 144 8.40 5.17 -16.99
N ILE A 145 8.75 6.43 -16.74
CA ILE A 145 7.81 7.45 -16.25
C ILE A 145 6.67 7.68 -17.25
N GLU A 146 6.98 7.85 -18.54
CA GLU A 146 5.96 8.08 -19.56
C GLU A 146 5.06 6.85 -19.76
N GLY A 147 5.62 5.64 -19.74
CA GLY A 147 4.81 4.43 -19.86
C GLY A 147 3.93 4.15 -18.64
N ALA A 148 4.38 4.50 -17.42
CA ALA A 148 3.54 4.46 -16.22
C ALA A 148 2.34 5.42 -16.36
N LYS A 149 2.59 6.65 -16.82
CA LYS A 149 1.55 7.66 -17.07
C LYS A 149 0.52 7.18 -18.09
N GLN A 150 0.94 6.55 -19.19
CA GLN A 150 0.04 5.97 -20.21
C GLN A 150 -0.87 4.86 -19.66
N ARG A 151 -0.45 4.21 -18.56
CA ARG A 151 -1.19 3.14 -17.86
C ARG A 151 -1.92 3.64 -16.60
N ASN A 152 -1.98 4.95 -16.40
CA ASN A 152 -2.58 5.58 -15.21
C ASN A 152 -1.96 5.07 -13.89
N MET A 153 -0.66 4.75 -13.92
CA MET A 153 0.08 4.32 -12.74
C MET A 153 0.75 5.52 -12.07
N LYS A 154 0.83 5.48 -10.74
CA LYS A 154 1.67 6.40 -9.96
C LYS A 154 3.09 5.87 -9.86
N LEU A 155 4.02 6.73 -9.47
CA LEU A 155 5.43 6.39 -9.26
C LEU A 155 5.73 6.17 -7.78
N ALA A 156 6.74 5.37 -7.48
CA ALA A 156 7.37 5.36 -6.18
C ALA A 156 8.89 5.31 -6.33
N PHE A 157 9.66 5.75 -5.34
CA PHE A 157 11.11 5.93 -5.49
C PHE A 157 11.95 5.41 -4.33
N THR A 158 13.16 4.93 -4.63
CA THR A 158 14.26 4.71 -3.67
C THR A 158 15.61 4.95 -4.34
N PHE A 159 16.50 5.67 -3.65
CA PHE A 159 17.81 6.09 -4.17
C PHE A 159 18.91 5.49 -3.33
N VAL A 160 19.55 4.45 -3.84
CA VAL A 160 20.59 3.70 -3.11
C VAL A 160 21.92 4.43 -3.27
N VAL A 161 22.62 4.68 -2.15
CA VAL A 161 23.92 5.37 -2.13
C VAL A 161 25.10 4.43 -1.93
N ASP A 162 24.84 3.28 -1.30
CA ASP A 162 25.86 2.29 -0.94
C ASP A 162 26.23 1.43 -2.15
N SER A 163 27.52 1.39 -2.46
CA SER A 163 28.06 0.67 -3.60
C SER A 163 28.52 -0.73 -3.24
N ARG A 164 28.45 -1.16 -1.97
CA ARG A 164 28.82 -2.52 -1.59
C ARG A 164 27.95 -3.54 -2.32
N ASP A 165 28.61 -4.60 -2.78
CA ASP A 165 28.00 -5.66 -3.58
C ASP A 165 27.43 -5.15 -4.93
N LYS A 166 27.93 -4.01 -5.43
CA LYS A 166 27.61 -3.43 -6.74
C LYS A 166 28.83 -3.42 -7.67
N HIS A 167 28.58 -3.25 -8.96
CA HIS A 167 29.63 -3.26 -9.99
C HIS A 167 30.08 -1.86 -10.44
N TYR A 168 29.55 -0.80 -9.82
CA TYR A 168 29.93 0.60 -10.05
C TYR A 168 29.53 1.46 -8.84
N ASN A 169 29.98 2.71 -8.81
CA ASN A 169 29.67 3.64 -7.72
C ASN A 169 28.21 4.09 -7.77
N PHE A 170 27.48 3.83 -6.69
CA PHE A 170 26.09 4.24 -6.56
C PHE A 170 25.91 5.69 -6.12
N THR A 171 26.93 6.27 -5.49
CA THR A 171 27.00 7.70 -5.19
C THR A 171 27.67 8.46 -6.36
N PRO A 172 27.14 9.61 -6.81
CA PRO A 172 27.71 10.35 -7.93
C PRO A 172 29.18 10.73 -7.72
N ASN A 173 29.99 10.64 -8.79
CA ASN A 173 31.43 10.91 -8.71
C ASN A 173 31.75 12.34 -8.24
N PHE A 174 30.94 13.33 -8.61
CA PHE A 174 31.17 14.73 -8.20
C PHE A 174 31.12 14.91 -6.66
N VAL A 175 30.43 14.03 -5.94
CA VAL A 175 30.38 14.07 -4.47
C VAL A 175 31.72 13.62 -3.88
N LYS A 176 32.31 12.56 -4.45
CA LYS A 176 33.66 12.09 -4.09
C LYS A 176 34.71 13.15 -4.45
N GLU A 177 34.60 13.74 -5.64
CA GLU A 177 35.51 14.79 -6.13
C GLU A 177 35.42 16.09 -5.31
N ALA A 178 34.24 16.41 -4.78
CA ALA A 178 34.05 17.52 -3.85
C ALA A 178 34.69 17.29 -2.46
N GLY A 179 35.27 16.11 -2.22
CA GLY A 179 36.01 15.79 -1.01
C GLY A 179 35.21 15.05 0.06
N ALA A 180 34.02 14.52 -0.26
CA ALA A 180 33.26 13.71 0.68
C ALA A 180 34.07 12.49 1.12
N LYS A 181 34.09 12.24 2.43
CA LYS A 181 34.74 11.04 2.97
C LYS A 181 33.91 9.80 2.65
N GLY A 182 34.61 8.72 2.38
CA GLY A 182 34.01 7.43 2.11
C GLY A 182 35.05 6.33 2.13
N TYR A 183 34.65 5.14 1.70
CA TYR A 183 35.46 3.94 1.75
C TYR A 183 35.34 3.15 0.47
N GLU A 184 36.36 2.36 0.17
CA GLU A 184 36.38 1.48 -1.00
C GLU A 184 36.20 0.02 -0.56
N THR A 185 35.41 -0.72 -1.32
CA THR A 185 35.22 -2.16 -1.17
C THR A 185 35.46 -2.87 -2.50
N GLN A 186 35.82 -4.15 -2.43
CA GLN A 186 35.98 -5.00 -3.59
C GLN A 186 34.69 -5.80 -3.83
N THR A 187 34.14 -5.74 -5.05
CA THR A 187 33.02 -6.58 -5.47
C THR A 187 33.40 -7.28 -6.78
N GLY A 188 33.65 -8.59 -6.70
CA GLY A 188 34.23 -9.32 -7.84
C GLY A 188 35.57 -8.69 -8.25
N SER A 189 35.69 -8.29 -9.51
CA SER A 189 36.90 -7.63 -10.06
C SER A 189 36.90 -6.10 -9.95
N VAL A 190 35.80 -5.47 -9.52
CA VAL A 190 35.66 -4.02 -9.46
C VAL A 190 35.81 -3.49 -8.05
N LYS A 191 36.56 -2.40 -7.92
CA LYS A 191 36.65 -1.61 -6.69
C LYS A 191 35.62 -0.49 -6.77
N VAL A 192 34.77 -0.41 -5.76
CA VAL A 192 33.65 0.54 -5.69
C VAL A 192 33.76 1.39 -4.45
N TRP A 193 33.30 2.64 -4.54
CA TRP A 193 33.37 3.63 -3.47
C TRP A 193 31.97 3.90 -2.90
N SER A 194 31.88 3.96 -1.57
CA SER A 194 30.65 4.32 -0.84
C SER A 194 30.92 5.48 0.11
N PRO A 195 29.96 6.39 0.31
CA PRO A 195 30.13 7.53 1.21
C PRO A 195 29.96 7.11 2.67
N TYR A 196 30.55 7.88 3.58
CA TYR A 196 30.16 7.88 4.99
C TYR A 196 28.97 8.85 5.17
N PRO A 197 27.80 8.39 5.68
CA PRO A 197 26.59 9.22 5.73
C PRO A 197 26.63 10.30 6.83
N ASP A 198 27.60 10.21 7.75
CA ASP A 198 27.96 11.24 8.74
C ASP A 198 28.98 12.26 8.20
N ASP A 199 29.36 12.19 6.92
CA ASP A 199 30.21 13.20 6.29
C ASP A 199 29.40 14.44 5.84
N PRO A 200 29.78 15.66 6.25
CA PRO A 200 29.00 16.86 5.94
C PRO A 200 28.98 17.23 4.45
N ILE A 201 30.00 16.85 3.67
CA ILE A 201 30.02 17.11 2.22
C ILE A 201 29.02 16.16 1.54
N PHE A 202 29.01 14.88 1.92
CA PHE A 202 27.97 13.95 1.48
C PHE A 202 26.57 14.49 1.81
N GLN A 203 26.32 14.88 3.07
CA GLN A 203 25.01 15.37 3.51
C GLN A 203 24.55 16.58 2.71
N LYS A 204 25.43 17.55 2.45
CA LYS A 204 25.14 18.73 1.62
C LYS A 204 24.63 18.36 0.23
N TYR A 205 25.31 17.45 -0.47
CA TYR A 205 24.94 17.06 -1.83
C TYR A 205 23.70 16.16 -1.87
N TYR A 206 23.58 15.26 -0.90
CA TYR A 206 22.40 14.42 -0.77
C TYR A 206 21.14 15.26 -0.48
N GLU A 207 21.23 16.24 0.42
CA GLU A 207 20.17 17.21 0.67
C GLU A 207 19.78 18.00 -0.58
N LYS A 208 20.76 18.50 -1.34
CA LYS A 208 20.50 19.19 -2.61
C LYS A 208 19.72 18.30 -3.60
N PHE A 209 20.07 17.03 -3.68
CA PHE A 209 19.37 16.07 -4.53
C PHE A 209 17.93 15.81 -4.07
N ILE A 210 17.72 15.50 -2.79
CA ILE A 210 16.39 15.21 -2.24
C ILE A 210 15.45 16.42 -2.32
N ARG A 211 15.97 17.64 -2.12
CA ARG A 211 15.19 18.88 -2.33
C ARG A 211 14.80 19.08 -3.78
N ALA A 212 15.68 18.78 -4.74
CA ALA A 212 15.36 18.85 -6.16
C ALA A 212 14.32 17.80 -6.57
N LEU A 213 14.45 16.58 -6.07
CA LEU A 213 13.46 15.52 -6.28
C LEU A 213 12.08 15.96 -5.75
N ALA A 214 12.00 16.46 -4.53
CA ALA A 214 10.73 16.88 -3.93
C ALA A 214 10.05 18.01 -4.70
N LYS A 215 10.81 18.92 -5.31
CA LYS A 215 10.26 19.99 -6.17
C LYS A 215 9.45 19.43 -7.34
N ASP A 216 9.90 18.33 -7.94
CA ASP A 216 9.27 17.76 -9.13
C ASP A 216 8.31 16.60 -8.81
N PHE A 217 8.50 15.92 -7.66
CA PHE A 217 7.83 14.66 -7.32
C PHE A 217 7.08 14.65 -5.99
N ASN A 218 7.03 15.72 -5.19
CA ASN A 218 6.11 15.84 -4.04
C ASN A 218 4.68 16.19 -4.50
N ASP A 219 4.14 15.36 -5.39
CA ASP A 219 2.85 15.51 -6.05
C ASP A 219 2.08 14.17 -5.95
N PRO A 220 1.04 14.08 -5.09
CA PRO A 220 0.32 12.83 -4.84
C PRO A 220 -0.50 12.34 -6.05
N ASP A 221 -0.65 13.14 -7.11
CA ASP A 221 -1.27 12.70 -8.37
C ASP A 221 -0.31 11.90 -9.23
N LYS A 222 0.99 12.14 -9.07
CA LYS A 222 2.05 11.48 -9.82
C LYS A 222 2.75 10.40 -9.00
N VAL A 223 2.87 10.59 -7.69
CA VAL A 223 3.73 9.78 -6.83
C VAL A 223 2.91 9.18 -5.68
N GLN A 224 3.00 7.87 -5.55
CA GLN A 224 2.33 7.09 -4.53
C GLN A 224 3.07 7.14 -3.19
N PHE A 225 4.41 7.02 -3.21
CA PHE A 225 5.26 7.13 -2.04
C PHE A 225 6.75 7.29 -2.41
N VAL A 226 7.57 7.66 -1.42
CA VAL A 226 9.04 7.63 -1.51
C VAL A 226 9.60 6.85 -0.32
N SER A 227 10.56 5.96 -0.55
CA SER A 227 11.34 5.38 0.56
C SER A 227 12.45 6.34 0.95
N GLY A 228 12.43 6.78 2.21
CA GLY A 228 13.42 7.69 2.77
C GLY A 228 14.68 6.97 3.24
N SER A 229 15.82 7.66 3.11
CA SER A 229 17.22 7.28 3.38
C SER A 229 17.99 6.65 2.22
N GLY A 230 17.67 5.42 1.78
CA GLY A 230 18.48 4.73 0.78
C GLY A 230 19.92 4.44 1.23
N PHE A 231 20.15 4.42 2.54
CA PHE A 231 21.46 4.15 3.15
C PHE A 231 21.65 2.65 3.41
N GLY A 232 22.89 2.25 3.67
CA GLY A 232 23.21 0.85 3.93
C GLY A 232 23.08 -0.04 2.69
N LYS A 233 23.33 -1.34 2.86
CA LYS A 233 23.22 -2.27 1.73
C LYS A 233 21.80 -2.23 1.17
N TRP A 234 21.73 -2.20 -0.16
CA TRP A 234 20.49 -2.20 -0.96
C TRP A 234 19.53 -1.03 -0.71
N GLY A 235 19.90 -0.07 0.14
CA GLY A 235 19.10 1.09 0.52
C GLY A 235 18.12 0.83 1.66
N GLU A 236 18.25 -0.30 2.35
CA GLU A 236 17.34 -0.76 3.42
C GLU A 236 17.76 -0.31 4.81
N TYR A 237 18.79 0.53 4.88
CA TYR A 237 19.32 1.15 6.09
C TYR A 237 19.84 0.12 7.10
N HIS A 238 20.42 -1.00 6.66
CA HIS A 238 21.20 -1.91 7.50
C HIS A 238 22.69 -1.94 7.09
N SER A 239 23.55 -2.47 7.96
CA SER A 239 25.00 -2.58 7.73
C SER A 239 25.72 -1.24 7.50
N VAL A 240 25.26 -0.11 8.05
CA VAL A 240 25.78 1.23 7.73
C VAL A 240 27.14 1.49 8.39
N TRP A 241 28.12 1.97 7.62
CA TRP A 241 29.40 2.41 8.16
C TRP A 241 29.47 3.92 8.28
N TYR A 242 30.04 4.40 9.38
CA TYR A 242 30.17 5.82 9.71
C TYR A 242 31.64 6.20 9.88
N TYR A 243 32.01 7.39 9.43
CA TYR A 243 33.38 7.91 9.54
C TYR A 243 33.82 8.04 11.00
N GLN A 244 32.98 8.66 11.84
CA GLN A 244 33.29 8.86 13.27
C GLN A 244 33.54 7.54 14.01
N VAL A 245 32.85 6.48 13.60
CA VAL A 245 32.95 5.15 14.23
C VAL A 245 34.16 4.40 13.69
N ARG A 246 34.25 4.26 12.37
CA ARG A 246 35.22 3.38 11.73
C ARG A 246 36.62 3.97 11.67
N GLU A 247 36.74 5.27 11.42
CA GLU A 247 38.05 5.92 11.25
C GLU A 247 38.54 6.59 12.54
N LEU A 248 37.62 7.01 13.42
CA LEU A 248 37.97 7.70 14.67
C LEU A 248 37.67 6.90 15.94
N GLY A 249 37.13 5.68 15.83
CA GLY A 249 36.88 4.80 16.96
C GLY A 249 35.84 5.31 17.96
N LYS A 250 34.95 6.22 17.55
CA LYS A 250 33.89 6.74 18.44
C LYS A 250 32.75 5.73 18.61
N PRO A 251 31.97 5.81 19.70
CA PRO A 251 30.76 5.00 19.87
C PRO A 251 29.77 5.19 18.71
N GLU A 252 29.13 4.09 18.29
CA GLU A 252 28.22 4.09 17.13
C GLU A 252 26.93 4.89 17.38
N LEU A 253 26.24 4.63 18.49
CA LEU A 253 24.87 5.09 18.70
C LEU A 253 24.69 6.61 18.53
N PRO A 254 25.53 7.50 19.11
CA PRO A 254 25.38 8.94 18.89
C PRO A 254 25.52 9.36 17.42
N THR A 255 26.42 8.72 16.67
CA THR A 255 26.64 9.04 15.25
C THR A 255 25.48 8.51 14.40
N ARG A 256 25.10 7.24 14.61
CA ARG A 256 23.96 6.59 13.96
C ARG A 256 22.67 7.37 14.17
N GLU A 257 22.39 7.79 15.41
CA GLU A 257 21.18 8.54 15.73
C GLU A 257 21.18 9.93 15.10
N ALA A 258 22.33 10.63 15.07
CA ALA A 258 22.44 11.94 14.41
C ALA A 258 22.19 11.84 12.90
N VAL A 259 22.75 10.82 12.23
CA VAL A 259 22.50 10.57 10.79
C VAL A 259 21.05 10.18 10.55
N PHE A 260 20.48 9.33 11.40
CA PHE A 260 19.08 8.92 11.33
C PHE A 260 18.14 10.12 11.50
N ASP A 261 18.41 11.00 12.45
CA ASP A 261 17.62 12.21 12.66
C ASP A 261 17.70 13.15 11.46
N TRP A 262 18.92 13.47 11.00
CA TRP A 262 19.12 14.35 9.85
C TRP A 262 18.38 13.85 8.61
N VAL A 263 18.54 12.58 8.23
CA VAL A 263 17.92 12.07 7.00
C VAL A 263 16.41 11.97 7.13
N THR A 264 15.89 11.63 8.31
CA THR A 264 14.44 11.58 8.53
C THR A 264 13.81 12.97 8.57
N ASP A 265 14.51 13.95 9.14
CA ASP A 265 14.06 15.36 9.11
C ASP A 265 14.03 15.91 7.69
N LEU A 266 15.07 15.67 6.90
CA LEU A 266 15.17 16.15 5.52
C LEU A 266 13.96 15.72 4.68
N TYR A 267 13.67 14.43 4.66
CA TYR A 267 12.58 13.88 3.85
C TYR A 267 11.20 14.33 4.36
N SER A 268 10.95 14.30 5.67
CA SER A 268 9.69 14.79 6.25
C SER A 268 9.44 16.27 5.96
N GLN A 269 10.49 17.10 5.89
CA GLN A 269 10.37 18.52 5.57
C GLN A 269 10.00 18.78 4.11
N VAL A 270 10.48 17.96 3.18
CA VAL A 270 10.33 18.24 1.73
C VAL A 270 9.21 17.44 1.08
N PHE A 271 8.82 16.30 1.66
CA PHE A 271 7.71 15.46 1.22
C PHE A 271 6.53 15.56 2.20
N ASP A 272 5.91 16.74 2.23
CA ASP A 272 4.75 17.04 3.07
C ASP A 272 3.39 16.64 2.46
N LYS A 273 3.37 16.13 1.21
CA LYS A 273 2.16 15.70 0.49
C LYS A 273 2.23 14.25 0.02
N VAL A 274 3.41 13.75 -0.30
CA VAL A 274 3.65 12.36 -0.70
C VAL A 274 4.14 11.55 0.51
N PRO A 275 3.51 10.40 0.81
CA PRO A 275 3.93 9.52 1.90
C PRO A 275 5.40 9.11 1.82
N VAL A 276 6.10 9.11 2.95
CA VAL A 276 7.49 8.67 3.06
C VAL A 276 7.58 7.40 3.89
N PHE A 277 8.40 6.45 3.47
CA PHE A 277 8.56 5.14 4.10
C PHE A 277 9.97 4.94 4.67
N VAL A 278 10.06 4.27 5.82
CA VAL A 278 11.34 3.81 6.39
C VAL A 278 11.31 2.29 6.46
N ASN A 279 12.43 1.66 6.12
CA ASN A 279 12.60 0.24 6.36
C ASN A 279 12.57 -0.02 7.87
N TYR A 280 11.72 -0.93 8.34
CA TYR A 280 11.90 -1.51 9.66
C TYR A 280 12.79 -2.73 9.52
N HIS A 281 13.84 -2.82 10.32
CA HIS A 281 14.74 -3.95 10.34
C HIS A 281 15.39 -3.99 11.71
N ARG A 282 15.59 -5.18 12.30
CA ARG A 282 16.07 -5.33 13.69
C ARG A 282 17.46 -4.73 13.96
N TRP A 283 18.19 -4.38 12.90
CA TRP A 283 19.54 -3.80 12.88
C TRP A 283 19.60 -2.40 12.22
N ILE A 284 18.49 -1.64 12.20
CA ILE A 284 18.39 -0.35 11.50
C ILE A 284 19.57 0.59 11.83
N GLY A 285 20.27 1.10 10.82
CA GLY A 285 21.40 2.02 10.95
C GLY A 285 22.66 1.46 11.63
N THR A 286 22.69 0.19 12.05
CA THR A 286 23.88 -0.37 12.71
C THR A 286 24.95 -0.76 11.70
N SER A 287 26.23 -0.78 12.10
CA SER A 287 27.32 -1.31 11.27
C SER A 287 27.32 -2.84 11.18
N LYS A 288 26.50 -3.50 12.01
CA LYS A 288 26.38 -4.95 12.05
C LYS A 288 25.53 -5.43 10.87
N GLU A 289 26.02 -6.44 10.17
CA GLU A 289 25.26 -7.02 9.05
C GLU A 289 24.17 -7.98 9.54
N TRP A 290 24.54 -8.96 10.36
CA TRP A 290 23.64 -9.99 10.82
C TRP A 290 24.15 -10.67 12.10
N ASP A 291 23.24 -11.13 12.95
CA ASP A 291 23.56 -11.91 14.16
C ASP A 291 22.37 -12.80 14.59
N GLY A 292 21.87 -13.59 13.66
CA GLY A 292 20.76 -14.51 13.90
C GLY A 292 19.53 -13.81 14.46
N ASN A 293 18.96 -14.35 15.55
CA ASN A 293 17.75 -13.83 16.18
C ASN A 293 17.99 -12.68 17.17
N ASN A 294 19.23 -12.24 17.35
CA ASN A 294 19.50 -11.03 18.14
C ASN A 294 19.04 -9.79 17.38
N TYR A 295 18.91 -8.69 18.12
CA TYR A 295 18.54 -7.40 17.58
C TYR A 295 19.22 -6.28 18.37
N ASP A 296 19.33 -5.11 17.75
CA ASP A 296 19.80 -3.91 18.43
C ASP A 296 18.67 -3.27 19.25
N LYS A 297 18.96 -2.93 20.51
CA LYS A 297 17.96 -2.44 21.47
C LYS A 297 17.43 -1.04 21.14
N ASP A 298 18.15 -0.25 20.34
CA ASP A 298 17.78 1.12 19.99
C ASP A 298 16.98 1.18 18.68
N THR A 299 16.97 0.10 17.90
CA THR A 299 16.24 0.02 16.62
C THR A 299 14.77 0.42 16.73
N GLU A 300 14.02 -0.17 17.67
CA GLU A 300 12.58 0.12 17.79
C GLU A 300 12.33 1.59 18.12
N ARG A 301 13.17 2.18 19.00
CA ARG A 301 13.11 3.60 19.37
C ARG A 301 13.41 4.50 18.17
N LEU A 302 14.44 4.20 17.38
CA LEU A 302 14.80 4.99 16.20
C LEU A 302 13.69 4.94 15.13
N ILE A 303 13.15 3.76 14.82
CA ILE A 303 12.04 3.67 13.87
C ILE A 303 10.81 4.44 14.40
N GLY A 304 10.54 4.37 15.71
CA GLY A 304 9.50 5.17 16.36
C GLY A 304 9.68 6.69 16.17
N LYS A 305 10.93 7.20 16.18
CA LYS A 305 11.23 8.61 15.87
C LYS A 305 10.87 8.96 14.42
N ALA A 306 11.16 8.08 13.46
CA ALA A 306 10.77 8.30 12.07
C ALA A 306 9.24 8.34 11.94
N VAL A 307 8.53 7.39 12.55
CA VAL A 307 7.06 7.36 12.52
C VAL A 307 6.47 8.64 13.15
N ALA A 308 7.03 9.12 14.25
CA ALA A 308 6.63 10.41 14.85
C ALA A 308 6.86 11.62 13.91
N LYS A 309 7.80 11.53 12.97
CA LYS A 309 8.03 12.53 11.90
C LYS A 309 7.11 12.31 10.68
N GLY A 310 6.17 11.36 10.74
CA GLY A 310 5.20 11.08 9.67
C GLY A 310 5.63 9.98 8.71
N TYR A 311 6.62 9.16 9.05
CA TYR A 311 6.99 8.01 8.22
C TYR A 311 6.01 6.86 8.36
N SER A 312 5.78 6.20 7.23
CA SER A 312 5.16 4.89 7.12
C SER A 312 6.22 3.78 7.10
N LEU A 313 5.80 2.52 7.12
CA LEU A 313 6.72 1.40 7.30
C LEU A 313 6.82 0.53 6.05
N ARG A 314 8.04 0.09 5.73
CA ARG A 314 8.26 -0.97 4.74
C ARG A 314 9.24 -2.01 5.26
N HIS A 315 9.21 -3.19 4.68
CA HIS A 315 10.27 -4.17 4.89
C HIS A 315 10.45 -4.99 3.63
N ASP A 316 11.71 -5.23 3.29
CA ASP A 316 12.16 -5.97 2.13
C ASP A 316 12.61 -7.34 2.68
N ALA A 317 12.21 -8.45 2.06
CA ALA A 317 12.39 -9.83 2.57
C ALA A 317 11.22 -10.46 3.33
N PHE A 318 9.98 -10.06 3.04
CA PHE A 318 8.82 -10.90 3.41
C PHE A 318 9.01 -12.32 2.87
N GLY A 319 8.58 -13.33 3.64
CA GLY A 319 8.75 -14.74 3.30
C GLY A 319 10.16 -15.32 3.48
N MET A 320 11.20 -14.50 3.70
CA MET A 320 12.51 -15.04 4.09
C MET A 320 12.55 -15.28 5.59
N LYS A 321 12.14 -16.46 6.08
CA LYS A 321 11.97 -16.77 7.52
C LYS A 321 13.20 -16.49 8.36
N THR A 322 14.39 -16.61 7.77
CA THR A 322 15.65 -16.23 8.42
C THR A 322 15.73 -14.70 8.67
N TYR A 323 15.38 -13.87 7.68
CA TYR A 323 15.45 -12.40 7.73
C TYR A 323 14.20 -11.74 8.32
N TYR A 324 13.01 -12.30 8.06
CA TYR A 324 11.72 -11.88 8.60
C TYR A 324 11.32 -12.83 9.73
N SER A 325 11.79 -12.51 10.93
CA SER A 325 11.71 -13.36 12.11
C SER A 325 10.63 -12.89 13.10
N THR A 326 10.65 -13.48 14.30
CA THR A 326 9.80 -13.06 15.42
C THR A 326 9.95 -11.58 15.75
N TRP A 327 11.13 -10.97 15.59
CA TRP A 327 11.30 -9.55 15.88
C TRP A 327 10.46 -8.68 14.93
N GLU A 328 10.57 -8.91 13.62
CA GLU A 328 9.85 -8.17 12.59
C GLU A 328 8.33 -8.30 12.77
N ARG A 329 7.85 -9.53 13.02
CA ARG A 329 6.44 -9.81 13.31
C ARG A 329 5.94 -9.08 14.55
N ASN A 330 6.71 -9.10 15.64
CA ASN A 330 6.35 -8.41 16.89
C ASN A 330 6.39 -6.89 16.74
N PHE A 331 7.34 -6.37 15.96
CA PHE A 331 7.45 -4.96 15.67
C PHE A 331 6.22 -4.51 14.87
N ILE A 332 5.92 -5.15 13.73
CA ILE A 332 4.83 -4.72 12.86
C ILE A 332 3.46 -4.89 13.50
N ALA A 333 3.28 -5.87 14.39
CA ALA A 333 2.05 -6.05 15.16
C ALA A 333 1.67 -4.82 16.02
N LYS A 334 2.65 -4.01 16.45
CA LYS A 334 2.43 -2.76 17.20
C LYS A 334 2.00 -1.59 16.32
N TRP A 335 2.29 -1.66 15.01
CA TRP A 335 2.15 -0.53 14.08
C TRP A 335 1.10 -0.75 12.99
N LYS A 336 0.69 -1.99 12.74
CA LYS A 336 -0.39 -2.28 11.80
C LYS A 336 -1.64 -1.50 12.20
N TYR A 337 -2.30 -0.90 11.22
CA TYR A 337 -3.44 0.03 11.39
C TYR A 337 -3.13 1.40 11.99
N LEU A 338 -1.89 1.70 12.35
CA LEU A 338 -1.46 3.04 12.77
C LEU A 338 -0.72 3.78 11.65
N VAL A 339 0.07 3.05 10.86
CA VAL A 339 0.77 3.54 9.67
C VAL A 339 0.67 2.51 8.55
N PRO A 340 0.59 2.93 7.27
CA PRO A 340 0.53 1.98 6.16
C PRO A 340 1.83 1.19 6.06
N VAL A 341 1.70 -0.06 5.61
CA VAL A 341 2.82 -1.00 5.49
C VAL A 341 2.95 -1.46 4.05
N VAL A 342 4.15 -1.37 3.49
CA VAL A 342 4.50 -1.90 2.16
C VAL A 342 5.44 -3.09 2.34
N MET A 343 5.19 -4.19 1.65
CA MET A 343 6.10 -5.33 1.61
C MET A 343 6.84 -5.41 0.27
N GLU A 344 8.09 -5.85 0.35
CA GLU A 344 8.84 -6.41 -0.78
C GLU A 344 9.18 -7.88 -0.48
N GLY A 345 8.92 -8.77 -1.44
CA GLY A 345 9.32 -10.18 -1.38
C GLY A 345 10.84 -10.34 -1.32
N GLY A 346 11.33 -11.40 -0.69
CA GLY A 346 12.77 -11.60 -0.51
C GLY A 346 13.42 -12.61 -1.45
N TRP A 347 12.66 -13.64 -1.84
CA TRP A 347 13.20 -14.77 -2.58
C TRP A 347 13.04 -14.58 -4.09
N VAL A 348 14.08 -14.05 -4.72
CA VAL A 348 14.17 -13.96 -6.19
C VAL A 348 14.80 -15.23 -6.79
N LYS A 349 14.09 -15.90 -7.70
CA LYS A 349 14.50 -17.18 -8.31
C LYS A 349 15.89 -17.15 -8.95
N ASN A 350 16.15 -16.12 -9.75
CA ASN A 350 17.45 -15.93 -10.39
C ASN A 350 18.60 -15.65 -9.41
N SER A 351 18.31 -15.13 -8.21
CA SER A 351 19.35 -14.71 -7.24
C SER A 351 19.62 -15.75 -6.15
N HIS A 352 18.62 -16.57 -5.81
CA HIS A 352 18.68 -17.41 -4.61
C HIS A 352 18.53 -18.91 -4.90
N GLY A 353 18.03 -19.30 -6.08
CA GLY A 353 17.96 -20.71 -6.48
C GLY A 353 17.36 -21.61 -5.39
N ASN A 354 18.15 -22.57 -4.90
CA ASN A 354 17.75 -23.56 -3.89
C ASN A 354 17.86 -23.08 -2.43
N SER A 355 18.31 -21.85 -2.16
CA SER A 355 18.40 -21.31 -0.79
C SER A 355 17.05 -21.28 -0.07
N ILE A 356 15.94 -21.29 -0.82
CA ILE A 356 14.56 -21.36 -0.30
C ILE A 356 14.30 -22.60 0.56
N GLN A 357 15.05 -23.69 0.35
CA GLN A 357 14.93 -24.92 1.14
C GLN A 357 15.36 -24.71 2.59
N GLY A 358 16.28 -23.78 2.85
CA GLY A 358 16.71 -23.42 4.21
C GLY A 358 15.59 -22.81 5.04
N ASP A 359 14.63 -22.14 4.39
CA ASP A 359 13.41 -21.63 5.01
C ASP A 359 12.24 -22.63 4.90
N GLY A 360 12.49 -23.84 4.41
CA GLY A 360 11.52 -24.93 4.35
C GLY A 360 10.51 -24.82 3.20
N TYR A 361 10.82 -24.08 2.14
CA TYR A 361 10.00 -24.05 0.92
C TYR A 361 10.49 -25.08 -0.10
N ALA A 362 9.57 -25.86 -0.67
CA ALA A 362 9.87 -26.86 -1.69
C ALA A 362 10.00 -26.25 -3.10
N ASN A 363 9.30 -25.15 -3.38
CA ASN A 363 9.26 -24.49 -4.69
C ASN A 363 8.84 -23.01 -4.55
N TYR A 364 8.85 -22.26 -5.66
CA TYR A 364 8.53 -20.83 -5.64
C TYR A 364 7.03 -20.56 -5.43
N ALA A 365 6.11 -21.47 -5.78
CA ALA A 365 4.70 -21.33 -5.39
C ALA A 365 4.54 -21.28 -3.86
N GLU A 366 5.25 -22.13 -3.10
CA GLU A 366 5.23 -22.08 -1.64
C GLU A 366 5.91 -20.84 -1.07
N VAL A 367 6.95 -20.32 -1.74
CA VAL A 367 7.56 -19.03 -1.38
C VAL A 367 6.53 -17.90 -1.51
N ARG A 368 5.83 -17.83 -2.65
CA ARG A 368 4.78 -16.81 -2.89
C ARG A 368 3.65 -16.92 -1.86
N GLN A 369 3.25 -18.14 -1.50
CA GLN A 369 2.30 -18.37 -0.41
C GLN A 369 2.82 -17.85 0.93
N GLY A 370 4.08 -18.13 1.28
CA GLY A 370 4.69 -17.63 2.51
C GLY A 370 4.78 -16.10 2.57
N GLU A 371 5.17 -15.46 1.47
CA GLU A 371 5.16 -13.99 1.32
C GLU A 371 3.76 -13.41 1.50
N PHE A 372 2.76 -14.03 0.88
CA PHE A 372 1.35 -13.64 1.01
C PHE A 372 0.83 -13.77 2.44
N ASP A 373 1.14 -14.87 3.13
CA ASP A 373 0.67 -15.13 4.50
C ASP A 373 1.28 -14.15 5.52
N GLU A 374 2.58 -13.86 5.39
CA GLU A 374 3.25 -12.84 6.20
C GLU A 374 2.66 -11.45 5.92
N ALA A 375 2.42 -11.12 4.64
CA ALA A 375 1.82 -9.85 4.22
C ALA A 375 0.39 -9.67 4.78
N LYS A 376 -0.42 -10.74 4.75
CA LYS A 376 -1.76 -10.76 5.35
C LYS A 376 -1.72 -10.58 6.86
N THR A 377 -0.76 -11.23 7.54
CA THR A 377 -0.57 -11.15 9.00
C THR A 377 -0.12 -9.74 9.44
N ALA A 378 0.76 -9.12 8.67
CA ALA A 378 1.22 -7.74 8.85
C ALA A 378 0.19 -6.69 8.37
N CYS A 379 -0.91 -7.14 7.75
CA CYS A 379 -2.00 -6.31 7.24
C CYS A 379 -1.52 -5.23 6.26
N VAL A 380 -0.63 -5.62 5.33
CA VAL A 380 0.01 -4.67 4.41
C VAL A 380 -0.99 -3.99 3.47
N ASN A 381 -0.66 -2.76 3.12
CA ASN A 381 -1.36 -1.94 2.15
C ASN A 381 -0.95 -2.25 0.71
N MET A 382 0.31 -2.63 0.48
CA MET A 382 0.82 -2.90 -0.87
C MET A 382 1.80 -4.06 -0.86
N MET A 383 1.80 -4.84 -1.94
CA MET A 383 2.74 -5.94 -2.24
C MET A 383 3.42 -5.66 -3.57
N ASP A 384 4.60 -6.22 -3.83
CA ASP A 384 5.37 -5.92 -5.03
C ASP A 384 5.45 -7.07 -6.06
N LEU A 385 5.79 -6.68 -7.28
CA LEU A 385 6.04 -7.54 -8.43
C LEU A 385 7.40 -7.15 -9.01
N ARG A 386 8.45 -7.87 -8.63
CA ARG A 386 9.81 -7.51 -9.03
C ARG A 386 10.16 -7.86 -10.48
N TYR A 387 10.59 -6.84 -11.23
CA TYR A 387 11.19 -7.00 -12.56
C TYR A 387 12.46 -7.83 -12.53
N ASN A 388 12.61 -8.68 -13.55
CA ASN A 388 13.86 -9.34 -13.90
C ASN A 388 14.03 -9.31 -15.43
N SER A 389 15.28 -9.16 -15.89
CA SER A 389 15.61 -9.24 -17.32
C SER A 389 15.46 -10.66 -17.87
N ASP A 390 15.73 -11.67 -17.04
CA ASP A 390 15.30 -13.04 -17.32
C ASP A 390 13.87 -13.20 -16.83
N PHE A 391 12.97 -13.00 -17.77
CA PHE A 391 11.55 -12.94 -17.56
C PHE A 391 11.00 -14.19 -16.84
N HIS A 392 11.33 -15.40 -17.30
CA HIS A 392 10.78 -16.66 -16.76
C HIS A 392 11.35 -17.05 -15.39
N ASN A 393 12.48 -16.45 -15.00
CA ASN A 393 13.11 -16.64 -13.69
C ASN A 393 12.95 -15.41 -12.78
N GLY A 394 12.06 -14.48 -13.16
CA GLY A 394 11.68 -13.33 -12.36
C GLY A 394 10.65 -13.66 -11.29
N GLU A 395 10.59 -12.80 -10.28
CA GLU A 395 9.60 -12.89 -9.20
C GLU A 395 8.19 -12.63 -9.72
N ALA A 396 8.00 -11.56 -10.52
CA ALA A 396 6.72 -11.27 -11.17
C ALA A 396 6.19 -12.49 -11.95
N TYR A 397 7.07 -13.22 -12.66
CA TYR A 397 6.66 -14.41 -13.40
C TYR A 397 6.10 -15.50 -12.50
N SER A 398 6.76 -15.79 -11.39
CA SER A 398 6.26 -16.78 -10.42
C SER A 398 4.93 -16.35 -9.77
N TRP A 399 4.71 -15.06 -9.54
CA TRP A 399 3.39 -14.56 -9.10
C TRP A 399 2.29 -14.86 -10.12
N PHE A 400 2.52 -14.59 -11.41
CA PHE A 400 1.51 -14.79 -12.46
C PHE A 400 1.40 -16.23 -13.00
N ASN A 401 2.38 -17.10 -12.77
CA ASN A 401 2.38 -18.46 -13.34
C ASN A 401 2.36 -19.57 -12.30
N GLU A 402 2.86 -19.33 -11.09
CA GLU A 402 2.91 -20.33 -10.02
C GLU A 402 1.90 -20.01 -8.90
N ALA A 403 1.51 -18.74 -8.72
CA ALA A 403 0.65 -18.28 -7.64
C ALA A 403 -0.40 -17.24 -8.06
N PHE A 404 -0.92 -17.32 -9.29
CA PHE A 404 -1.77 -16.25 -9.84
C PHE A 404 -3.08 -16.04 -9.07
N GLN A 405 -3.60 -17.11 -8.46
CA GLN A 405 -4.73 -17.03 -7.54
C GLN A 405 -4.49 -16.07 -6.37
N LEU A 406 -3.25 -15.98 -5.86
CA LEU A 406 -2.89 -15.06 -4.78
C LEU A 406 -2.79 -13.61 -5.26
N VAL A 407 -2.36 -13.38 -6.51
CA VAL A 407 -2.40 -12.05 -7.13
C VAL A 407 -3.82 -11.52 -7.18
N LYS A 408 -4.76 -12.36 -7.65
CA LYS A 408 -6.18 -12.04 -7.69
C LYS A 408 -6.76 -11.86 -6.29
N GLN A 409 -6.42 -12.74 -5.35
CA GLN A 409 -6.88 -12.64 -3.96
C GLN A 409 -6.39 -11.36 -3.27
N PHE A 410 -5.15 -10.93 -3.48
CA PHE A 410 -4.69 -9.64 -2.93
C PHE A 410 -5.47 -8.46 -3.51
N CYS A 411 -5.82 -8.50 -4.79
CA CYS A 411 -6.60 -7.44 -5.42
C CYS A 411 -8.00 -7.29 -4.80
N THR A 412 -8.57 -8.36 -4.25
CA THR A 412 -9.94 -8.39 -3.76
C THR A 412 -10.06 -8.41 -2.24
N GLU A 413 -9.11 -9.01 -1.52
CA GLU A 413 -9.11 -9.12 -0.05
C GLU A 413 -7.99 -8.36 0.63
N GLY A 414 -6.97 -7.96 -0.12
CA GLY A 414 -5.84 -7.18 0.36
C GLY A 414 -6.14 -5.69 0.45
N SER A 415 -5.17 -4.95 0.98
CA SER A 415 -5.31 -3.49 1.19
C SER A 415 -6.59 -3.15 1.97
N TYR A 416 -7.13 -1.95 1.78
CA TYR A 416 -8.46 -1.57 2.30
C TYR A 416 -9.54 -1.67 1.21
N ARG A 417 -10.72 -2.18 1.59
CA ARG A 417 -11.88 -2.37 0.72
C ARG A 417 -13.13 -1.82 1.42
N LEU A 418 -13.37 -0.52 1.25
CA LEU A 418 -14.38 0.22 2.00
C LEU A 418 -15.74 0.21 1.29
N PHE A 419 -16.81 0.07 2.05
CA PHE A 419 -18.17 0.25 1.57
C PHE A 419 -19.10 0.61 2.73
N PRO A 420 -20.16 1.41 2.49
CA PRO A 420 -21.24 1.53 3.45
C PRO A 420 -22.09 0.26 3.34
N ASP A 421 -22.47 -0.38 4.44
CA ASP A 421 -23.36 -1.55 4.39
C ASP A 421 -24.83 -1.17 4.66
N ARG A 422 -25.04 -0.07 5.38
CA ARG A 422 -26.36 0.45 5.74
C ARG A 422 -26.38 1.97 5.78
N ILE A 423 -27.39 2.58 5.18
CA ILE A 423 -27.61 4.03 5.17
C ILE A 423 -29.09 4.31 5.41
N SER A 424 -29.41 5.24 6.31
CA SER A 424 -30.76 5.76 6.56
C SER A 424 -30.80 7.24 6.20
N LEU A 425 -31.54 7.62 5.16
CA LEU A 425 -31.58 8.98 4.63
C LEU A 425 -32.99 9.37 4.11
N PRO A 426 -33.34 10.67 4.08
CA PRO A 426 -34.71 11.11 3.79
C PRO A 426 -35.11 10.96 2.31
N THR A 427 -36.39 10.66 2.06
CA THR A 427 -36.99 10.58 0.72
C THR A 427 -37.47 11.93 0.18
N THR A 428 -37.63 12.91 1.07
CA THR A 428 -37.96 14.30 0.75
C THR A 428 -37.07 15.23 1.55
N ILE A 429 -36.56 16.27 0.91
CA ILE A 429 -35.78 17.32 1.56
C ILE A 429 -36.37 18.69 1.21
N SER A 430 -36.12 19.69 2.06
CA SER A 430 -36.58 21.05 1.81
C SER A 430 -35.48 22.05 2.03
N ASN A 431 -35.42 23.05 1.15
CA ASN A 431 -34.42 24.11 1.26
C ASN A 431 -34.55 24.85 2.61
N GLY A 432 -33.40 25.13 3.23
CA GLY A 432 -33.27 25.75 4.55
C GLY A 432 -33.58 24.83 5.74
N LYS A 433 -33.91 23.55 5.54
CA LYS A 433 -34.20 22.59 6.62
C LYS A 433 -32.99 21.73 6.99
N GLN A 434 -32.95 21.33 8.25
CA GLN A 434 -32.00 20.35 8.76
C GLN A 434 -32.48 18.94 8.38
N ILE A 435 -31.52 18.07 8.07
CA ILE A 435 -31.73 16.66 7.80
C ILE A 435 -30.73 15.84 8.61
N GLU A 436 -31.11 14.59 8.85
CA GLU A 436 -30.29 13.60 9.53
C GLU A 436 -30.10 12.40 8.60
N ILE A 437 -28.84 11.97 8.50
CA ILE A 437 -28.43 10.79 7.74
C ILE A 437 -27.64 9.89 8.68
N ALA A 438 -28.12 8.67 8.90
CA ALA A 438 -27.36 7.66 9.61
C ALA A 438 -26.65 6.76 8.60
N HIS A 439 -25.40 6.42 8.85
CA HIS A 439 -24.66 5.55 7.93
C HIS A 439 -23.65 4.68 8.67
N ARG A 440 -23.44 3.47 8.16
CA ARG A 440 -22.52 2.48 8.72
C ARG A 440 -21.55 1.98 7.66
N TRP A 441 -20.28 1.98 8.01
CA TRP A 441 -19.17 1.67 7.11
C TRP A 441 -18.42 0.43 7.57
N ASN A 442 -17.96 -0.34 6.58
CA ASN A 442 -17.14 -1.52 6.76
C ASN A 442 -15.90 -1.47 5.87
N ASN A 443 -14.88 -2.18 6.33
CA ASN A 443 -13.73 -2.57 5.55
C ASN A 443 -13.66 -4.10 5.56
N PHE A 444 -13.66 -4.76 4.40
CA PHE A 444 -13.44 -6.22 4.36
C PHE A 444 -12.03 -6.60 3.90
N GLY A 445 -11.22 -5.62 3.48
CA GLY A 445 -9.81 -5.78 3.17
C GLY A 445 -8.98 -5.91 4.46
N TRP A 446 -7.88 -6.66 4.42
CA TRP A 446 -7.07 -6.87 5.64
C TRP A 446 -6.28 -5.64 6.09
N GLY A 447 -5.99 -4.71 5.19
CA GLY A 447 -5.28 -3.46 5.45
C GLY A 447 -6.26 -2.33 5.73
N TYR A 448 -5.79 -1.27 6.38
CA TYR A 448 -6.61 -0.10 6.70
C TYR A 448 -6.40 1.05 5.71
N CYS A 449 -7.33 2.01 5.71
CA CYS A 449 -7.23 3.21 4.90
C CYS A 449 -6.46 4.30 5.66
N PRO A 450 -5.24 4.68 5.24
CA PRO A 450 -4.33 5.49 6.06
C PRO A 450 -4.63 7.00 5.99
N THR A 451 -5.88 7.39 6.23
CA THR A 451 -6.33 8.80 6.24
C THR A 451 -5.66 9.66 7.32
N ASN A 452 -5.19 9.02 8.38
CA ASN A 452 -4.50 9.62 9.51
C ASN A 452 -3.04 10.04 9.24
N ILE A 453 -2.42 9.65 8.12
CA ILE A 453 -1.02 10.02 7.88
C ILE A 453 -0.87 11.52 7.64
N PRO A 454 0.20 12.17 8.16
CA PRO A 454 0.36 13.62 8.10
C PRO A 454 0.30 14.21 6.69
N GLN A 455 0.77 13.47 5.69
CA GLN A 455 0.82 13.91 4.29
C GLN A 455 -0.56 14.00 3.64
N TRP A 456 -1.52 13.19 4.11
CA TRP A 456 -2.89 13.22 3.59
C TRP A 456 -3.77 14.24 4.32
N LYS A 457 -3.37 14.69 5.52
CA LYS A 457 -4.10 15.71 6.31
C LYS A 457 -5.58 15.38 6.45
N ASN A 458 -5.90 14.08 6.51
CA ASN A 458 -7.27 13.59 6.59
C ASN A 458 -8.21 14.14 5.50
N LYS A 459 -7.69 14.30 4.27
CA LYS A 459 -8.44 14.92 3.17
C LYS A 459 -9.57 14.06 2.61
N TYR A 460 -9.55 12.74 2.83
CA TYR A 460 -10.57 11.83 2.31
C TYR A 460 -11.73 11.72 3.29
N LYS A 461 -12.90 12.21 2.88
CA LYS A 461 -14.08 12.31 3.76
C LYS A 461 -15.32 11.69 3.13
N VAL A 462 -16.20 11.16 3.97
CA VAL A 462 -17.52 10.70 3.52
C VAL A 462 -18.31 11.91 3.03
N ALA A 463 -18.98 11.77 1.90
CA ALA A 463 -19.89 12.79 1.42
C ALA A 463 -21.15 12.17 0.83
N PHE A 464 -22.26 12.88 0.99
CA PHE A 464 -23.53 12.61 0.35
C PHE A 464 -23.77 13.65 -0.73
N ALA A 465 -24.27 13.23 -1.89
CA ALA A 465 -24.51 14.11 -3.01
C ALA A 465 -25.93 13.98 -3.57
N LEU A 466 -26.44 15.09 -4.07
CA LEU A 466 -27.61 15.12 -4.93
C LEU A 466 -27.14 15.20 -6.37
N LEU A 467 -27.22 14.09 -7.09
CA LEU A 467 -26.85 14.02 -8.49
C LEU A 467 -28.01 14.50 -9.38
N ASP A 468 -27.67 15.14 -10.50
CA ASP A 468 -28.62 15.41 -11.58
C ASP A 468 -29.02 14.08 -12.25
N THR A 469 -30.31 13.79 -12.26
CA THR A 469 -30.87 12.54 -12.80
C THR A 469 -30.68 12.37 -14.32
N LYS A 470 -30.27 13.43 -15.04
CA LYS A 470 -30.03 13.40 -16.49
C LYS A 470 -28.60 13.01 -16.85
N ASN A 471 -27.63 13.32 -16.00
CA ASN A 471 -26.21 13.18 -16.35
C ASN A 471 -25.31 12.63 -15.22
N ASP A 472 -25.90 12.25 -14.08
CA ASP A 472 -25.21 11.67 -12.92
C ASP A 472 -24.13 12.58 -12.30
N LYS A 473 -24.08 13.87 -12.64
CA LYS A 473 -23.13 14.82 -12.03
C LYS A 473 -23.66 15.35 -10.69
N PRO A 474 -22.78 15.49 -9.67
CA PRO A 474 -23.19 16.08 -8.40
C PRO A 474 -23.55 17.56 -8.60
N LYS A 475 -24.75 17.94 -8.14
CA LYS A 475 -25.19 19.35 -8.06
C LYS A 475 -24.97 19.94 -6.68
N TYR A 476 -25.13 19.12 -5.65
CA TYR A 476 -24.96 19.51 -4.26
C TYR A 476 -24.21 18.39 -3.54
N VAL A 477 -23.26 18.75 -2.68
CA VAL A 477 -22.42 17.81 -1.93
C VAL A 477 -22.40 18.24 -0.46
N PHE A 478 -22.69 17.30 0.42
CA PHE A 478 -22.69 17.44 1.87
C PHE A 478 -21.58 16.55 2.43
N VAL A 479 -20.50 17.16 2.90
CA VAL A 479 -19.35 16.43 3.45
C VAL A 479 -19.60 16.18 4.94
N ASP A 480 -19.49 14.92 5.35
CA ASP A 480 -19.49 14.53 6.74
C ASP A 480 -18.05 14.55 7.28
N GLY A 481 -17.82 15.40 8.27
CA GLY A 481 -16.50 15.64 8.83
C GLY A 481 -16.08 14.64 9.90
N GLU A 482 -17.04 13.97 10.55
CA GLU A 482 -16.78 13.08 11.68
C GLU A 482 -16.13 11.74 11.30
N PRO A 483 -16.47 11.09 10.18
CA PRO A 483 -15.92 9.79 9.88
C PRO A 483 -14.42 9.83 9.60
N GLU A 484 -13.71 8.88 10.20
CA GLU A 484 -12.28 8.67 10.10
C GLU A 484 -12.03 7.28 9.49
N ALA A 485 -11.74 7.24 8.18
CA ALA A 485 -11.64 5.96 7.47
C ALA A 485 -10.48 5.07 7.95
N CYS A 486 -9.52 5.63 8.70
CA CYS A 486 -8.46 4.86 9.36
C CYS A 486 -8.99 3.95 10.48
N ASP A 487 -10.14 4.26 11.07
CA ASP A 487 -10.75 3.47 12.13
C ASP A 487 -11.55 2.27 11.60
N TRP A 488 -11.75 2.21 10.28
CA TRP A 488 -12.49 1.14 9.60
C TRP A 488 -11.56 -0.02 9.32
N VAL A 489 -11.28 -0.79 10.37
CA VAL A 489 -10.50 -2.03 10.29
C VAL A 489 -11.42 -3.23 10.07
N LYS A 490 -10.86 -4.30 9.50
CA LYS A 490 -11.63 -5.50 9.17
C LYS A 490 -12.33 -6.09 10.39
N GLY A 491 -13.62 -6.39 10.23
CA GLY A 491 -14.45 -7.00 11.29
C GLY A 491 -14.98 -6.00 12.32
N THR A 492 -14.80 -4.69 12.13
CA THR A 492 -15.35 -3.68 13.03
C THR A 492 -16.09 -2.60 12.24
N ALA A 493 -17.40 -2.79 12.07
CA ALA A 493 -18.26 -1.79 11.45
C ALA A 493 -18.31 -0.50 12.32
N LYS A 494 -18.40 0.67 11.68
CA LYS A 494 -18.52 1.96 12.37
C LYS A 494 -19.77 2.70 11.91
N SER A 495 -20.58 3.13 12.87
CA SER A 495 -21.83 3.86 12.64
C SER A 495 -21.65 5.34 12.96
N TYR A 496 -22.32 6.19 12.20
CA TYR A 496 -22.27 7.63 12.34
C TYR A 496 -23.66 8.24 12.19
N MET A 497 -23.85 9.39 12.84
CA MET A 497 -25.00 10.26 12.65
C MET A 497 -24.56 11.59 12.06
N PHE A 498 -24.87 11.80 10.78
CA PHE A 498 -24.59 13.04 10.08
C PHE A 498 -25.80 13.97 10.10
N THR A 499 -25.63 15.14 10.70
CA THR A 499 -26.66 16.17 10.73
C THR A 499 -26.20 17.36 9.89
N THR A 500 -27.00 17.76 8.90
CA THR A 500 -26.64 18.86 7.99
C THR A 500 -27.86 19.68 7.57
N ARG A 501 -27.61 20.86 7.02
CA ARG A 501 -28.66 21.76 6.51
C ARG A 501 -28.65 21.77 4.99
N VAL A 502 -29.84 21.60 4.41
CA VAL A 502 -30.05 21.62 2.97
C VAL A 502 -30.16 23.08 2.52
N GLU A 503 -29.07 23.69 2.05
CA GLU A 503 -29.06 25.09 1.61
C GLU A 503 -28.84 25.21 0.09
N GLY A 504 -29.58 26.13 -0.55
CA GLY A 504 -29.43 26.44 -1.97
C GLY A 504 -29.97 25.36 -2.92
N VAL A 505 -30.62 24.32 -2.40
CA VAL A 505 -31.15 23.22 -3.22
C VAL A 505 -32.46 23.65 -3.88
N GLY A 506 -32.43 23.82 -5.20
CA GLY A 506 -33.63 24.10 -6.00
C GLY A 506 -34.62 22.94 -6.01
N ALA A 507 -35.92 23.24 -6.04
CA ALA A 507 -36.98 22.24 -6.08
C ALA A 507 -36.86 21.33 -7.31
N GLY A 508 -37.12 20.03 -7.13
CA GLY A 508 -37.02 19.05 -8.20
C GLY A 508 -36.66 17.65 -7.70
N LYS A 509 -36.38 16.76 -8.66
CA LYS A 509 -35.95 15.37 -8.40
C LYS A 509 -34.44 15.25 -8.59
N TYR A 510 -33.80 14.56 -7.65
CA TYR A 510 -32.37 14.28 -7.66
C TYR A 510 -32.13 12.82 -7.29
N MET A 511 -30.95 12.31 -7.59
CA MET A 511 -30.51 11.01 -7.10
C MET A 511 -29.61 11.21 -5.89
N TRP A 512 -29.98 10.65 -4.73
CA TRP A 512 -29.04 10.56 -3.62
C TRP A 512 -27.88 9.65 -4.02
N ALA A 513 -26.68 10.07 -3.66
CA ALA A 513 -25.48 9.26 -3.78
C ALA A 513 -24.55 9.44 -2.58
N VAL A 514 -23.64 8.50 -2.38
CA VAL A 514 -22.61 8.53 -1.35
C VAL A 514 -21.26 8.20 -1.94
N GLY A 515 -20.20 8.74 -1.36
CA GLY A 515 -18.82 8.47 -1.76
C GLY A 515 -17.82 8.92 -0.71
N ILE A 516 -16.55 8.61 -0.96
CA ILE A 516 -15.43 9.13 -0.17
C ILE A 516 -14.64 10.08 -1.06
N VAL A 517 -14.73 11.38 -0.76
CA VAL A 517 -14.24 12.47 -1.59
C VAL A 517 -12.88 12.97 -1.12
N ASP A 518 -12.08 13.50 -2.03
CA ASP A 518 -10.91 14.30 -1.72
C ASP A 518 -11.34 15.77 -1.55
N THR A 519 -11.36 16.24 -0.30
CA THR A 519 -11.75 17.61 0.06
C THR A 519 -10.79 18.68 -0.48
N THR A 520 -9.61 18.29 -0.94
CA THR A 520 -8.65 19.20 -1.58
C THR A 520 -8.88 19.33 -3.10
N LYS A 521 -9.79 18.52 -3.67
CA LYS A 521 -10.08 18.45 -5.11
C LYS A 521 -11.56 18.65 -5.41
N GLN A 522 -12.12 19.75 -4.89
CA GLN A 522 -13.52 20.11 -5.15
C GLN A 522 -14.52 18.98 -4.80
N ASN A 523 -14.17 18.14 -3.83
CA ASN A 523 -14.95 16.97 -3.41
C ASN A 523 -15.20 15.95 -4.54
N GLU A 524 -14.25 15.79 -5.46
CA GLU A 524 -14.21 14.64 -6.37
C GLU A 524 -13.97 13.34 -5.58
N ILE A 525 -14.43 12.20 -6.10
CA ILE A 525 -14.19 10.91 -5.45
C ILE A 525 -12.68 10.64 -5.39
N GLY A 526 -12.18 10.48 -4.17
CA GLY A 526 -10.76 10.19 -3.90
C GLY A 526 -10.50 8.73 -3.54
N ILE A 527 -11.53 8.02 -3.05
CA ILE A 527 -11.48 6.60 -2.72
C ILE A 527 -12.71 5.91 -3.33
N HIS A 528 -12.46 4.93 -4.20
CA HIS A 528 -13.48 4.10 -4.80
C HIS A 528 -13.99 3.04 -3.82
N LEU A 529 -15.30 2.81 -3.85
CA LEU A 529 -16.00 1.88 -2.97
C LEU A 529 -16.00 0.46 -3.54
N ALA A 530 -15.89 -0.52 -2.65
CA ALA A 530 -15.88 -1.93 -2.99
C ALA A 530 -17.31 -2.51 -3.06
N VAL A 531 -18.09 -2.09 -4.06
CA VAL A 531 -19.54 -2.38 -4.20
C VAL A 531 -19.90 -2.94 -5.58
N LYS A 532 -20.99 -3.73 -5.67
CA LYS A 532 -21.28 -4.55 -6.88
C LYS A 532 -21.80 -3.73 -8.05
N ASN A 533 -22.73 -2.82 -7.77
CA ASN A 533 -23.54 -2.16 -8.78
C ASN A 533 -23.79 -0.69 -8.40
N ASN A 534 -24.41 0.04 -9.35
CA ASN A 534 -24.98 1.37 -9.15
C ASN A 534 -23.96 2.48 -8.84
N VAL A 535 -22.73 2.33 -9.33
CA VAL A 535 -21.68 3.35 -9.22
C VAL A 535 -21.60 4.15 -10.52
N THR A 536 -21.56 5.47 -10.43
CA THR A 536 -21.36 6.36 -11.57
C THR A 536 -19.94 6.23 -12.12
N SER A 537 -19.69 6.71 -13.35
CA SER A 537 -18.33 6.76 -13.90
C SER A 537 -17.38 7.64 -13.07
N ALA A 538 -17.90 8.59 -12.30
CA ALA A 538 -17.15 9.42 -11.37
C ALA A 538 -16.92 8.76 -10.01
N GLY A 539 -17.46 7.56 -9.75
CA GLY A 539 -17.24 6.80 -8.52
C GLY A 539 -18.30 6.97 -7.42
N TRP A 540 -19.32 7.80 -7.63
CA TRP A 540 -20.44 7.95 -6.68
C TRP A 540 -21.35 6.73 -6.67
N LEU A 541 -21.65 6.17 -5.49
CA LEU A 541 -22.64 5.11 -5.32
C LEU A 541 -24.05 5.72 -5.26
N LYS A 542 -24.87 5.44 -6.27
CA LYS A 542 -26.27 5.88 -6.34
C LYS A 542 -27.13 5.07 -5.35
N LEU A 543 -28.06 5.76 -4.70
CA LEU A 543 -28.92 5.21 -3.65
C LEU A 543 -30.37 5.14 -4.13
N PHE A 544 -31.08 6.27 -4.15
CA PHE A 544 -32.47 6.37 -4.65
C PHE A 544 -32.84 7.81 -5.03
N GLU A 545 -33.95 7.99 -5.74
CA GLU A 545 -34.49 9.31 -6.09
C GLU A 545 -35.09 10.03 -4.88
N VAL A 546 -34.65 11.26 -4.64
CA VAL A 546 -35.15 12.16 -3.61
C VAL A 546 -35.85 13.36 -4.21
N THR A 547 -36.94 13.80 -3.59
CA THR A 547 -37.64 15.03 -3.97
C THR A 547 -37.20 16.19 -3.10
N ALA A 548 -36.64 17.25 -3.70
CA ALA A 548 -36.43 18.54 -3.04
C ALA A 548 -37.66 19.44 -3.26
N ARG A 549 -38.18 20.01 -2.17
CA ARG A 549 -39.35 20.91 -2.15
C ARG A 549 -39.00 22.31 -1.70
#